data_AF-A0A9Q0FNJ6-F1
#
_entry.id   AF-A0A9Q0FNJ6-F1
#
_cell.length_a   1.000
_cell.length_b   1.000
_cell.length_c   1.000
_cell.angle_alpha   90.00
_cell.angle_beta   90.00
_cell.angle_gamma   90.00
#
_symmetry.space_group_name_H-M   'P 1'
#
loop_
_entity.id
_entity.type
_entity.pdbx_description
1 polymer ?
#
loop_
_entity_poly.entity_id
_entity_poly.type
_entity_poly.pdbx_seq_one_letter_code
_entity_poly.pdbx_strand_id
1 'polypeptide(L)'
;MWEYLKAGRLGAPENFFLERMANYSPDVFRTKLLGQDVAVFCGPAGNKLLFTNENKYVGSWLPKYLYKLVIFAPGTSKEVIEKETLDIRSNPLPGFLKPEALKEYIHIMDAMAKDHLEEHWAPYKEVKVFLLAKTYSFSFGCNLLMSVKDSKDIARMYGPFKEMLSGLSSLPINFPGTPFNRAVKASRIISEEVMAVVKQRRREIVENRETAIRTDILGKLLEGPEDDGLVCKRIVAFLLGSYNSVSVAITFTISHIAQYPHVYERVFQGMNI
;
A
#
# COMPACT_ATOMS: atom_id res chain seq x y z
N MET A 1 -20.24 -14.43 2.59
CA MET A 1 -18.95 -14.17 3.30
C MET A 1 -18.06 -15.41 3.35
N TRP A 2 -18.52 -16.54 3.91
CA TRP A 2 -17.67 -17.75 4.03
C TRP A 2 -17.18 -18.30 2.69
N GLU A 3 -18.05 -18.37 1.68
CA GLU A 3 -17.67 -18.82 0.32
C GLU A 3 -16.56 -17.97 -0.29
N TYR A 4 -16.67 -16.64 -0.20
CA TYR A 4 -15.64 -15.71 -0.69
C TYR A 4 -14.29 -15.93 0.03
N LEU A 5 -14.31 -16.00 1.36
CA LEU A 5 -13.10 -16.25 2.15
C LEU A 5 -12.50 -17.63 1.88
N LYS A 6 -13.34 -18.65 1.65
CA LYS A 6 -12.92 -20.00 1.29
C LYS A 6 -12.25 -20.01 -0.09
N ALA A 7 -12.89 -19.42 -1.10
CA ALA A 7 -12.35 -19.28 -2.45
C ALA A 7 -11.01 -18.54 -2.44
N GLY A 8 -10.91 -17.45 -1.67
CA GLY A 8 -9.66 -16.71 -1.48
C GLY A 8 -8.55 -17.54 -0.82
N ARG A 9 -8.86 -18.36 0.19
CA ARG A 9 -7.87 -19.27 0.82
C ARG A 9 -7.37 -20.37 -0.13
N LEU A 10 -8.20 -20.75 -1.10
CA LEU A 10 -7.83 -21.70 -2.15
C LEU A 10 -7.07 -21.04 -3.32
N GLY A 11 -6.82 -19.73 -3.25
CA GLY A 11 -6.11 -18.99 -4.29
C GLY A 11 -6.95 -18.66 -5.52
N ALA A 12 -8.26 -18.88 -5.47
CA ALA A 12 -9.18 -18.61 -6.57
C ALA A 12 -10.39 -17.77 -6.12
N PRO A 13 -10.19 -16.58 -5.54
CA PRO A 13 -11.29 -15.71 -5.08
C PRO A 13 -12.26 -15.32 -6.21
N GLU A 14 -11.81 -15.31 -7.46
CA GLU A 14 -12.61 -15.04 -8.66
C GLU A 14 -13.75 -16.03 -8.85
N ASN A 15 -13.60 -17.29 -8.43
CA ASN A 15 -14.64 -18.31 -8.56
C ASN A 15 -15.92 -17.90 -7.84
N PHE A 16 -15.82 -17.21 -6.70
CA PHE A 16 -16.98 -16.68 -5.98
C PHE A 16 -17.83 -15.76 -6.85
N PHE A 17 -17.19 -14.96 -7.72
CA PHE A 17 -17.87 -14.04 -8.64
C PHE A 17 -18.33 -14.76 -9.90
N LEU A 18 -17.49 -15.62 -10.50
CA LEU A 18 -17.83 -16.37 -11.70
C LEU A 18 -19.06 -17.27 -11.52
N GLU A 19 -19.16 -17.97 -10.38
CA GLU A 19 -20.34 -18.77 -10.04
C GLU A 19 -21.62 -17.92 -9.94
N ARG A 20 -21.51 -16.70 -9.39
CA ARG A 20 -22.66 -15.79 -9.25
C ARG A 20 -23.05 -15.15 -10.57
N MET A 21 -22.08 -14.86 -11.43
CA MET A 21 -22.34 -14.42 -12.79
C MET A 21 -23.13 -15.47 -13.57
N ALA A 22 -22.75 -16.74 -13.44
CA ALA A 22 -23.46 -17.85 -14.08
C ALA A 22 -24.87 -18.09 -13.52
N ASN A 23 -25.03 -17.99 -12.19
CA ASN A 23 -26.29 -18.33 -11.52
C ASN A 23 -27.32 -17.19 -11.48
N TYR A 24 -26.87 -15.92 -11.52
CA TYR A 24 -27.76 -14.77 -11.34
C TYR A 24 -27.79 -13.86 -12.56
N SER A 25 -26.65 -13.30 -12.96
CA SER A 25 -26.54 -12.41 -14.13
C SER A 25 -25.07 -12.15 -14.46
N PRO A 26 -24.67 -12.21 -15.74
CA PRO A 26 -23.31 -11.92 -16.17
C PRO A 26 -22.95 -10.43 -16.07
N ASP A 27 -23.94 -9.53 -15.97
CA ASP A 27 -23.72 -8.08 -15.99
C ASP A 27 -23.78 -7.45 -14.59
N VAL A 28 -24.80 -7.79 -13.81
CA VAL A 28 -25.01 -7.25 -12.47
C VAL A 28 -25.82 -8.19 -11.58
N PHE A 29 -25.32 -8.47 -10.39
CA PHE A 29 -26.03 -9.29 -9.41
C PHE A 29 -25.92 -8.72 -7.99
N ARG A 30 -26.89 -9.04 -7.15
CA ARG A 30 -26.90 -8.66 -5.72
C ARG A 30 -26.41 -9.84 -4.87
N THR A 31 -25.55 -9.60 -3.90
CA THR A 31 -25.07 -10.65 -2.98
C THR A 31 -24.66 -10.09 -1.62
N LYS A 32 -24.39 -10.98 -0.65
CA LYS A 32 -23.83 -10.60 0.65
C LYS A 32 -22.32 -10.82 0.71
N LEU A 33 -21.55 -9.74 0.63
CA LEU A 33 -20.10 -9.74 0.69
C LEU A 33 -19.61 -8.99 1.93
N LEU A 34 -18.72 -9.61 2.71
CA LEU A 34 -18.20 -9.04 3.97
C LEU A 34 -19.29 -8.52 4.94
N GLY A 35 -20.45 -9.18 4.95
CA GLY A 35 -21.58 -8.82 5.82
C GLY A 35 -22.40 -7.63 5.33
N GLN A 36 -22.01 -7.05 4.18
CA GLN A 36 -22.76 -6.01 3.50
C GLN A 36 -23.59 -6.61 2.37
N ASP A 37 -24.72 -5.98 2.12
CA ASP A 37 -25.55 -6.25 0.95
C ASP A 37 -25.04 -5.37 -0.20
N VAL A 38 -24.56 -6.00 -1.27
CA VAL A 38 -23.83 -5.33 -2.34
C VAL A 38 -24.37 -5.70 -3.71
N ALA A 39 -24.37 -4.74 -4.64
CA ALA A 39 -24.50 -4.99 -6.06
C ALA A 39 -23.11 -5.10 -6.67
N VAL A 40 -22.83 -6.19 -7.38
CA VAL A 40 -21.58 -6.41 -8.09
C VAL A 40 -21.84 -6.14 -9.57
N PHE A 41 -21.15 -5.13 -10.11
CA PHE A 41 -21.14 -4.82 -11.53
C PHE A 41 -19.99 -5.56 -12.19
N CYS A 42 -20.28 -6.27 -13.27
CA CYS A 42 -19.35 -7.16 -13.93
C CYS A 42 -18.95 -6.64 -15.32
N GLY A 43 -17.78 -7.08 -15.77
CA GLY A 43 -17.27 -6.78 -17.10
C GLY A 43 -16.92 -5.30 -17.36
N PRO A 44 -16.45 -4.98 -18.58
CA PRO A 44 -15.98 -3.64 -18.93
C PRO A 44 -17.05 -2.55 -18.82
N ALA A 45 -18.30 -2.85 -19.18
CA ALA A 45 -19.40 -1.89 -19.13
C ALA A 45 -19.74 -1.50 -17.68
N GLY A 46 -19.83 -2.48 -16.78
CA GLY A 46 -20.05 -2.25 -15.35
C GLY A 46 -18.91 -1.45 -14.71
N ASN A 47 -17.67 -1.83 -14.99
CA ASN A 47 -16.49 -1.10 -14.52
C ASN A 47 -16.50 0.36 -15.01
N LYS A 48 -16.77 0.57 -16.30
CA LYS A 48 -16.87 1.92 -16.88
C LYS A 48 -17.94 2.75 -16.16
N LEU A 49 -19.14 2.19 -15.97
CA LEU A 49 -20.23 2.86 -15.26
C LEU A 49 -19.80 3.32 -13.85
N LEU A 50 -19.12 2.45 -13.09
CA LEU A 50 -18.67 2.78 -11.73
C LEU A 50 -17.59 3.88 -11.76
N PHE A 51 -16.51 3.69 -12.53
CA PHE A 51 -15.38 4.61 -12.52
C PHE A 51 -15.66 5.97 -13.17
N THR A 52 -16.56 6.06 -14.17
CA THR A 52 -16.92 7.36 -14.77
C THR A 52 -17.90 8.17 -13.93
N ASN A 53 -18.52 7.57 -12.91
CA ASN A 53 -19.50 8.22 -12.05
C ASN A 53 -19.04 8.32 -10.59
N GLU A 54 -17.74 8.18 -10.34
CA GLU A 54 -17.15 8.41 -9.03
C GLU A 54 -17.39 9.85 -8.57
N ASN A 55 -17.77 10.02 -7.30
CA ASN A 55 -18.19 11.27 -6.66
C ASN A 55 -19.48 11.90 -7.24
N LYS A 56 -20.14 11.24 -8.20
CA LYS A 56 -21.44 11.67 -8.77
C LYS A 56 -22.59 10.78 -8.30
N TYR A 57 -22.48 9.47 -8.56
CA TYR A 57 -23.49 8.48 -8.18
C TYR A 57 -22.93 7.39 -7.26
N VAL A 58 -21.62 7.17 -7.31
CA VAL A 58 -20.92 6.19 -6.47
C VAL A 58 -19.77 6.87 -5.75
N GLY A 59 -19.53 6.45 -4.52
CA GLY A 59 -18.42 6.92 -3.70
C GLY A 59 -17.51 5.77 -3.33
N SER A 60 -16.24 6.10 -3.12
CA SER A 60 -15.28 5.19 -2.51
C SER A 60 -15.77 4.73 -1.13
N TRP A 61 -15.84 3.41 -0.92
CA TRP A 61 -16.24 2.81 0.35
C TRP A 61 -15.24 1.76 0.78
N LEU A 62 -14.90 1.76 2.07
CA LEU A 62 -14.09 0.72 2.70
C LEU A 62 -14.86 0.16 3.91
N PRO A 63 -14.81 -1.16 4.17
CA PRO A 63 -15.38 -1.72 5.38
C PRO A 63 -14.89 -1.01 6.65
N LYS A 64 -15.83 -0.65 7.55
CA LYS A 64 -15.53 0.15 8.75
C LYS A 64 -14.38 -0.39 9.62
N TYR A 65 -14.20 -1.71 9.64
CA TYR A 65 -13.13 -2.34 10.41
C TYR A 65 -11.73 -2.05 9.85
N LEU A 66 -11.59 -1.85 8.53
CA LEU A 66 -10.31 -1.53 7.90
C LEU A 66 -9.83 -0.12 8.26
N TYR A 67 -10.74 0.81 8.58
CA TYR A 67 -10.34 2.13 9.09
C TYR A 67 -9.57 2.04 10.41
N LYS A 68 -9.83 1.03 11.25
CA LYS A 68 -9.06 0.80 12.48
C LYS A 68 -7.62 0.35 12.21
N LEU A 69 -7.31 -0.12 11.00
CA LEU A 69 -5.97 -0.55 10.59
C LEU A 69 -5.24 0.56 9.82
N VAL A 70 -5.96 1.33 9.00
CA VAL A 70 -5.37 2.28 8.05
C VAL A 70 -5.39 3.73 8.55
N ILE A 71 -6.35 4.09 9.42
CA ILE A 71 -6.62 5.49 9.84
C ILE A 71 -6.30 5.71 11.33
N PHE A 72 -5.80 4.70 12.03
CA PHE A 72 -5.48 4.87 13.44
C PHE A 72 -4.23 5.73 13.62
N ALA A 73 -4.39 7.03 13.90
CA ALA A 73 -3.36 7.86 14.48
C ALA A 73 -3.72 8.21 15.93
N PRO A 74 -2.75 8.25 16.86
CA PRO A 74 -2.97 8.72 18.23
C PRO A 74 -3.67 10.09 18.22
N GLY A 75 -4.80 10.21 18.93
CA GLY A 75 -5.58 11.46 19.01
C GLY A 75 -6.75 11.61 18.03
N THR A 76 -6.99 10.62 17.14
CA THR A 76 -8.11 10.71 16.17
C THR A 76 -9.44 10.30 16.80
N SER A 77 -10.42 11.22 16.87
CA SER A 77 -11.78 10.89 17.33
C SER A 77 -12.54 10.08 16.27
N LYS A 78 -13.60 9.36 16.68
CA LYS A 78 -14.45 8.58 15.75
C LYS A 78 -15.09 9.46 14.66
N GLU A 79 -15.46 10.69 14.99
CA GLU A 79 -16.07 11.64 14.04
C GLU A 79 -15.09 12.11 12.98
N VAL A 80 -13.81 12.23 13.34
CA VAL A 80 -12.71 12.61 12.46
C VAL A 80 -12.43 11.49 11.44
N ILE A 81 -12.49 10.22 11.85
CA ILE A 81 -12.30 9.07 10.94
C ILE A 81 -13.34 9.05 9.80
N GLU A 82 -14.62 9.36 10.08
CA GLU A 82 -15.68 9.36 9.06
C GLU A 82 -15.63 10.61 8.15
N LYS A 83 -15.15 11.75 8.67
CA LYS A 83 -15.01 13.00 7.91
C LYS A 83 -13.75 13.03 7.03
N GLU A 84 -12.63 12.51 7.52
CA GLU A 84 -11.32 12.52 6.84
C GLU A 84 -11.12 11.41 5.81
N THR A 85 -11.96 10.36 5.81
CA THR A 85 -11.96 9.33 4.76
C THR A 85 -12.16 9.88 3.35
N LEU A 86 -12.87 11.00 3.26
CA LEU A 86 -13.11 11.73 2.02
C LEU A 86 -11.88 12.54 1.60
N ASP A 87 -11.09 13.03 2.57
CA ASP A 87 -10.04 14.04 2.36
C ASP A 87 -8.70 13.46 1.89
N ILE A 88 -8.40 12.20 2.25
CA ILE A 88 -7.19 11.53 1.76
C ILE A 88 -7.23 11.38 0.22
N ARG A 89 -8.43 11.24 -0.38
CA ARG A 89 -8.64 11.10 -1.82
C ARG A 89 -9.06 12.39 -2.53
N SER A 90 -9.76 13.32 -1.86
CA SER A 90 -10.20 14.57 -2.50
C SER A 90 -9.09 15.61 -2.66
N ASN A 91 -8.00 15.51 -1.89
CA ASN A 91 -6.81 16.32 -2.09
C ASN A 91 -5.71 15.46 -2.75
N PRO A 92 -5.64 15.39 -4.09
CA PRO A 92 -4.53 14.75 -4.78
C PRO A 92 -3.26 15.52 -4.42
N LEU A 93 -2.45 14.89 -3.59
CA LEU A 93 -1.10 15.32 -3.26
C LEU A 93 -0.41 16.02 -4.43
N PRO A 94 0.11 17.24 -4.25
CA PRO A 94 0.63 18.03 -5.35
C PRO A 94 1.94 17.41 -5.86
N GLY A 95 1.84 16.64 -6.93
CA GLY A 95 2.91 16.49 -7.91
C GLY A 95 3.97 15.42 -7.70
N PHE A 96 3.97 14.65 -6.60
CA PHE A 96 5.01 13.62 -6.40
C PHE A 96 4.93 12.47 -7.41
N LEU A 97 3.78 12.22 -8.03
CA LEU A 97 3.64 11.26 -9.13
C LEU A 97 3.72 11.90 -10.52
N LYS A 98 4.03 13.21 -10.60
CA LYS A 98 4.20 13.86 -11.91
C LYS A 98 5.49 13.38 -12.58
N PRO A 99 5.56 13.39 -13.92
CA PRO A 99 6.74 12.95 -14.66
C PRO A 99 8.06 13.58 -14.17
N GLU A 100 8.03 14.85 -13.77
CA GLU A 100 9.21 15.57 -13.26
C GLU A 100 9.74 14.95 -11.97
N ALA A 101 8.85 14.68 -11.00
CA ALA A 101 9.21 14.03 -9.75
C ALA A 101 9.64 12.57 -9.97
N LEU A 102 9.00 11.84 -10.89
CA LEU A 102 9.37 10.46 -11.20
C LEU A 102 10.80 10.34 -11.74
N LYS A 103 11.27 11.31 -12.55
CA LYS A 103 12.66 11.34 -13.03
C LYS A 103 13.65 11.42 -11.88
N GLU A 104 13.32 12.18 -10.83
CA GLU A 104 14.15 12.26 -9.62
C GLU A 104 14.18 10.94 -8.85
N TYR A 105 13.22 10.05 -9.02
CA TYR A 105 13.21 8.78 -8.29
C TYR A 105 14.01 7.67 -8.99
N ILE A 106 14.29 7.81 -10.29
CA ILE A 106 14.99 6.77 -11.08
C ILE A 106 16.34 6.42 -10.47
N HIS A 107 17.16 7.41 -10.14
CA HIS A 107 18.49 7.16 -9.57
C HIS A 107 18.42 6.51 -8.18
N ILE A 108 17.39 6.83 -7.39
CA ILE A 108 17.14 6.23 -6.08
C ILE A 108 16.72 4.77 -6.25
N MET A 109 15.81 4.50 -7.19
CA MET A 109 15.35 3.15 -7.51
C MET A 109 16.50 2.27 -8.00
N ASP A 110 17.33 2.78 -8.91
CA ASP A 110 18.48 2.05 -9.46
C ASP A 110 19.52 1.72 -8.38
N ALA A 111 19.92 2.70 -7.57
CA ALA A 111 20.87 2.49 -6.49
C ALA A 111 20.34 1.48 -5.46
N MET A 112 19.10 1.64 -4.99
CA MET A 112 18.52 0.71 -4.02
C MET A 112 18.33 -0.70 -4.59
N ALA A 113 18.00 -0.83 -5.87
CA ALA A 113 17.86 -2.13 -6.51
C ALA A 113 19.21 -2.85 -6.60
N LYS A 114 20.28 -2.14 -6.98
CA LYS A 114 21.65 -2.67 -7.01
C LYS A 114 22.09 -3.14 -5.63
N ASP A 115 22.00 -2.28 -4.62
CA ASP A 115 22.36 -2.62 -3.24
C ASP A 115 21.59 -3.86 -2.76
N HIS A 116 20.27 -3.91 -3.03
CA HIS A 116 19.43 -5.04 -2.63
C HIS A 116 19.82 -6.35 -3.33
N LEU A 117 20.17 -6.30 -4.61
CA LEU A 117 20.65 -7.46 -5.37
C LEU A 117 22.02 -7.93 -4.87
N GLU A 118 22.95 -7.02 -4.63
CA GLU A 118 24.28 -7.33 -4.11
C GLU A 118 24.23 -7.95 -2.71
N GLU A 119 23.38 -7.43 -1.83
CA GLU A 119 23.30 -7.89 -0.44
C GLU A 119 22.50 -9.20 -0.29
N HIS A 120 21.39 -9.34 -1.02
CA HIS A 120 20.42 -10.40 -0.76
C HIS A 120 20.26 -11.42 -1.88
N TRP A 121 20.84 -11.19 -3.06
CA TRP A 121 20.73 -12.10 -4.20
C TRP A 121 22.07 -12.71 -4.55
N ALA A 122 23.08 -11.89 -4.87
CA ALA A 122 24.38 -12.35 -5.34
C ALA A 122 25.08 -13.39 -4.44
N PRO A 123 25.00 -13.32 -3.09
CA PRO A 123 25.63 -14.32 -2.22
C PRO A 123 24.94 -15.69 -2.22
N TYR A 124 23.75 -15.81 -2.81
CA TYR A 124 22.91 -16.99 -2.72
C TYR A 124 22.64 -17.60 -4.10
N LYS A 125 22.76 -18.93 -4.19
CA LYS A 125 22.45 -19.67 -5.42
C LYS A 125 20.95 -19.65 -5.77
N GLU A 126 20.10 -19.66 -4.74
CA GLU A 126 18.64 -19.69 -4.88
C GLU A 126 18.03 -18.70 -3.89
N VAL A 127 17.00 -17.98 -4.34
CA VAL A 127 16.33 -16.97 -3.52
C VAL A 127 14.82 -17.07 -3.63
N LYS A 128 14.13 -16.65 -2.56
CA LYS A 128 12.67 -16.51 -2.54
C LYS A 128 12.29 -15.11 -3.01
N VAL A 129 12.17 -14.95 -4.33
CA VAL A 129 11.90 -13.66 -5.01
C VAL A 129 10.79 -12.86 -4.33
N PHE A 130 9.63 -13.47 -4.03
CA PHE A 130 8.51 -12.76 -3.42
C PHE A 130 8.83 -12.16 -2.04
N LEU A 131 9.64 -12.85 -1.24
CA LEU A 131 10.03 -12.36 0.08
C LEU A 131 11.04 -11.21 -0.04
N LEU A 132 12.01 -11.34 -0.94
CA LEU A 132 13.00 -10.28 -1.18
C LEU A 132 12.36 -9.05 -1.81
N ALA A 133 11.47 -9.22 -2.80
CA ALA A 133 10.71 -8.15 -3.40
C ALA A 133 9.86 -7.39 -2.36
N LYS A 134 9.27 -8.10 -1.38
CA LYS A 134 8.57 -7.47 -0.26
C LYS A 134 9.49 -6.61 0.59
N THR A 135 10.63 -7.15 1.01
CA THR A 135 11.63 -6.39 1.78
C THR A 135 12.07 -5.16 1.01
N TYR A 136 12.42 -5.32 -0.27
CA TYR A 136 12.79 -4.22 -1.16
C TYR A 136 11.68 -3.14 -1.25
N SER A 137 10.43 -3.53 -1.56
CA SER A 137 9.32 -2.59 -1.70
C SER A 137 9.04 -1.81 -0.42
N PHE A 138 9.20 -2.45 0.75
CA PHE A 138 9.04 -1.74 2.03
C PHE A 138 10.16 -0.73 2.25
N SER A 139 11.41 -1.14 2.11
CA SER A 139 12.58 -0.25 2.25
C SER A 139 12.50 0.92 1.27
N PHE A 140 12.13 0.65 0.01
CA PHE A 140 11.92 1.67 -1.01
C PHE A 140 10.82 2.65 -0.62
N GLY A 141 9.67 2.15 -0.13
CA GLY A 141 8.58 2.99 0.39
C GLY A 141 9.04 3.89 1.53
N CYS A 142 9.77 3.36 2.51
CA CYS A 142 10.33 4.12 3.64
C CYS A 142 11.28 5.24 3.16
N ASN A 143 12.16 4.96 2.21
CA ASN A 143 13.08 5.95 1.66
C ASN A 143 12.35 7.01 0.84
N LEU A 144 11.48 6.61 -0.09
CA LEU A 144 10.77 7.55 -0.96
C LEU A 144 9.83 8.48 -0.18
N LEU A 145 9.13 7.93 0.82
CA LEU A 145 8.13 8.68 1.57
C LEU A 145 8.73 9.57 2.66
N MET A 146 9.79 9.10 3.33
CA MET A 146 10.29 9.73 4.57
C MET A 146 11.81 9.91 4.62
N SER A 147 12.53 9.53 3.56
CA SER A 147 14.00 9.45 3.53
C SER A 147 14.60 8.59 4.65
N VAL A 148 13.89 7.54 5.08
CA VAL A 148 14.39 6.58 6.08
C VAL A 148 15.18 5.49 5.37
N LYS A 149 16.49 5.44 5.63
CA LYS A 149 17.44 4.51 4.99
C LYS A 149 18.14 3.57 5.98
N ASP A 150 18.21 3.94 7.26
CA ASP A 150 18.87 3.12 8.27
C ASP A 150 18.16 1.78 8.43
N SER A 151 18.92 0.68 8.39
CA SER A 151 18.36 -0.67 8.41
C SER A 151 17.67 -1.01 9.73
N LYS A 152 18.09 -0.41 10.85
CA LYS A 152 17.44 -0.60 12.15
C LYS A 152 16.10 0.12 12.19
N ASP A 153 16.02 1.33 11.64
CA ASP A 153 14.78 2.09 11.53
C ASP A 153 13.74 1.36 10.67
N ILE A 154 14.17 0.88 9.49
CA ILE A 154 13.31 0.09 8.60
C ILE A 154 12.86 -1.20 9.30
N ALA A 155 13.77 -1.91 9.98
CA ALA A 155 13.43 -3.16 10.68
C ALA A 155 12.42 -2.95 11.81
N ARG A 156 12.51 -1.84 12.55
CA ARG A 156 11.53 -1.46 13.60
C ARG A 156 10.12 -1.31 13.04
N MET A 157 9.98 -0.78 11.83
CA MET A 157 8.67 -0.62 11.18
C MET A 157 8.22 -1.88 10.44
N TYR A 158 9.13 -2.66 9.86
CA TYR A 158 8.75 -3.76 8.97
C TYR A 158 7.95 -4.88 9.66
N GLY A 159 8.36 -5.29 10.87
CA GLY A 159 7.68 -6.33 11.63
C GLY A 159 6.22 -5.98 11.95
N PRO A 160 5.97 -4.85 12.64
CA PRO A 160 4.61 -4.38 12.91
C PRO A 160 3.81 -4.10 11.63
N PHE A 161 4.44 -3.60 10.56
CA PHE A 161 3.76 -3.39 9.28
C PHE A 161 3.19 -4.69 8.69
N LYS A 162 3.98 -5.78 8.71
CA LYS A 162 3.50 -7.10 8.26
C LYS A 162 2.35 -7.61 9.11
N GLU A 163 2.43 -7.45 10.43
CA GLU A 163 1.35 -7.88 11.33
C GLU A 163 0.07 -7.06 11.10
N MET A 164 0.20 -5.75 10.85
CA MET A 164 -0.92 -4.89 10.45
C MET A 164 -1.58 -5.38 9.15
N LEU A 165 -0.79 -5.71 8.11
CA LEU A 165 -1.30 -6.22 6.84
C LEU A 165 -2.06 -7.53 6.99
N SER A 166 -1.64 -8.41 7.90
CA SER A 166 -2.35 -9.66 8.18
C SER A 166 -3.81 -9.44 8.64
N GLY A 167 -4.08 -8.28 9.24
CA GLY A 167 -5.41 -7.88 9.66
C GLY A 167 -6.38 -7.58 8.52
N LEU A 168 -5.87 -7.18 7.34
CA LEU A 168 -6.70 -6.80 6.19
C LEU A 168 -7.56 -7.96 5.67
N SER A 169 -7.09 -9.19 5.82
CA SER A 169 -7.78 -10.41 5.38
C SER A 169 -8.31 -11.25 6.55
N SER A 170 -8.32 -10.71 7.77
CA SER A 170 -8.78 -11.39 8.97
C SER A 170 -10.25 -11.10 9.28
N LEU A 171 -10.87 -11.95 10.11
CA LEU A 171 -12.20 -11.64 10.65
C LEU A 171 -12.08 -10.42 11.59
N PRO A 172 -13.00 -9.43 11.51
CA PRO A 172 -12.90 -8.17 12.25
C PRO A 172 -13.28 -8.30 13.74
N ILE A 173 -12.73 -9.31 14.42
CA ILE A 173 -12.97 -9.63 15.82
C ILE A 173 -11.83 -9.04 16.63
N ASN A 174 -12.05 -7.94 17.34
CA ASN A 174 -11.02 -7.30 18.15
C ASN A 174 -10.98 -7.88 19.58
N PHE A 175 -10.60 -9.15 19.69
CA PHE A 175 -10.44 -9.83 20.97
C PHE A 175 -8.97 -10.23 21.20
N PRO A 176 -8.43 -10.16 22.43
CA PRO A 176 -7.05 -10.55 22.71
C PRO A 176 -6.69 -11.92 22.10
N GLY A 177 -5.54 -11.98 21.41
CA GLY A 177 -5.07 -13.21 20.75
C GLY A 177 -5.58 -13.43 19.32
N THR A 178 -6.62 -12.71 18.88
CA THR A 178 -7.08 -12.79 17.49
C THR A 178 -6.13 -12.08 16.51
N PRO A 179 -6.08 -12.49 15.23
CA PRO A 179 -5.28 -11.81 14.21
C PRO A 179 -5.62 -10.32 14.07
N PHE A 180 -6.92 -9.98 14.08
CA PHE A 180 -7.34 -8.58 13.96
C PHE A 180 -6.90 -7.73 15.15
N ASN A 181 -6.95 -8.26 16.39
CA ASN A 181 -6.43 -7.54 17.56
C ASN A 181 -4.92 -7.26 17.45
N ARG A 182 -4.14 -8.24 16.99
CA ARG A 182 -2.69 -8.05 16.79
C ARG A 182 -2.42 -7.02 15.70
N ALA A 183 -3.17 -7.07 14.59
CA ALA A 183 -3.07 -6.09 13.51
C ALA A 183 -3.40 -4.66 13.97
N VAL A 184 -4.43 -4.47 14.81
CA VAL A 184 -4.76 -3.16 15.39
C VAL A 184 -3.63 -2.65 16.30
N LYS A 185 -3.05 -3.52 17.13
CA LYS A 185 -1.89 -3.15 17.96
C LYS A 185 -0.68 -2.78 17.12
N ALA A 186 -0.43 -3.52 16.04
CA ALA A 186 0.67 -3.28 15.13
C ALA A 186 0.49 -1.98 14.32
N SER A 187 -0.74 -1.68 13.90
CA SER A 187 -1.11 -0.39 13.29
C SER A 187 -0.76 0.78 14.21
N ARG A 188 -1.08 0.69 15.52
CA ARG A 188 -0.68 1.72 16.50
C ARG A 188 0.83 1.91 16.56
N ILE A 189 1.60 0.82 16.61
CA ILE A 189 3.07 0.88 16.65
C ILE A 189 3.60 1.58 15.39
N ILE A 190 3.08 1.23 14.21
CA ILE A 190 3.50 1.86 12.95
C ILE A 190 3.19 3.35 12.94
N SER A 191 1.99 3.74 13.36
CA SER A 191 1.62 5.14 13.44
C SER A 191 2.48 5.92 14.43
N GLU A 192 2.93 5.29 15.53
CA GLU A 192 3.86 5.90 16.49
C GLU A 192 5.25 6.12 15.90
N GLU A 193 5.80 5.13 15.19
CA GLU A 193 7.10 5.25 14.50
C GLU A 193 7.05 6.33 13.40
N VAL A 194 6.01 6.33 12.55
CA VAL A 194 5.84 7.35 11.52
C VAL A 194 5.62 8.74 12.13
N MET A 195 4.82 8.84 13.21
CA MET A 195 4.60 10.10 13.92
C MET A 195 5.91 10.66 14.52
N ALA A 196 6.80 9.80 15.01
CA ALA A 196 8.10 10.23 15.49
C ALA A 196 8.93 10.87 14.38
N VAL A 197 8.92 10.29 13.17
CA VAL A 197 9.58 10.84 11.98
C VAL A 197 8.95 12.17 11.56
N VAL A 198 7.61 12.26 11.53
CA VAL A 198 6.86 13.49 11.23
C VAL A 198 7.26 14.62 12.18
N LYS A 199 7.21 14.37 13.50
CA LYS A 199 7.55 15.37 14.52
C LYS A 199 9.01 15.79 14.46
N GLN A 200 9.91 14.83 14.23
CA GLN A 200 11.33 15.12 14.06
C GLN A 200 11.55 16.05 12.86
N ARG A 201 10.93 15.75 11.71
CA ARG A 201 11.04 16.58 10.51
C ARG A 201 10.43 17.97 10.72
N ARG A 202 9.28 18.07 11.39
CA ARG A 202 8.64 19.35 11.73
C ARG A 202 9.58 20.25 12.55
N ARG A 203 10.27 19.69 13.55
CA ARG A 203 11.27 20.41 14.34
C ARG A 203 12.44 20.90 13.48
N GLU A 204 12.98 20.05 12.61
CA GLU A 204 14.10 20.41 11.73
C GLU A 204 13.75 21.57 10.78
N ILE A 205 12.51 21.62 10.27
CA ILE A 205 12.00 22.73 9.44
C ILE A 205 11.93 24.03 10.26
N VAL A 206 11.38 23.98 11.48
CA VAL A 206 11.27 25.17 12.36
C VAL A 206 12.64 25.69 12.79
N GLU A 207 13.59 24.80 13.03
CA GLU A 207 14.98 25.15 13.37
C GLU A 207 15.81 25.61 12.16
N ASN A 208 15.20 25.72 10.98
CA ASN A 208 15.78 26.21 9.74
C ASN A 208 17.10 25.51 9.35
N ARG A 209 17.21 24.21 9.67
CA ARG A 209 18.36 23.41 9.25
C ARG A 209 18.21 23.20 7.73
N GLU A 210 19.16 23.68 6.92
CA GLU A 210 19.12 23.60 5.43
C GLU A 210 18.79 22.18 4.91
N THR A 211 19.09 21.14 5.68
CA THR A 211 18.74 19.74 5.44
C THR A 211 17.24 19.38 5.53
N ALA A 212 16.38 20.30 5.99
CA ALA A 212 14.97 20.06 6.30
C ALA A 212 14.04 20.20 5.08
N ILE A 213 14.50 20.88 4.01
CA ILE A 213 13.84 20.86 2.70
C ILE A 213 14.28 19.58 1.98
N ARG A 214 13.97 18.42 2.55
CA ARG A 214 14.07 17.18 1.80
C ARG A 214 12.89 17.15 0.84
N THR A 215 13.16 16.97 -0.45
CA THR A 215 12.15 16.84 -1.52
C THR A 215 11.32 15.55 -1.44
N ASP A 216 11.45 14.79 -0.36
CA ASP A 216 10.64 13.60 -0.09
C ASP A 216 9.17 13.96 0.13
N ILE A 217 8.31 12.95 0.05
CA ILE A 217 6.87 13.16 0.09
C ILE A 217 6.44 13.73 1.45
N LEU A 218 7.09 13.31 2.53
CA LEU A 218 6.87 13.88 3.85
C LEU A 218 7.17 15.38 3.87
N GLY A 219 8.33 15.83 3.37
CA GLY A 219 8.67 17.24 3.28
C GLY A 219 7.58 18.07 2.59
N LYS A 220 7.13 17.61 1.42
CA LYS A 220 6.05 18.25 0.65
C LYS A 220 4.71 18.27 1.39
N LEU A 221 4.39 17.23 2.14
CA LEU A 221 3.18 17.20 2.98
C LEU A 221 3.24 18.21 4.13
N LEU A 222 4.43 18.40 4.71
CA LEU A 222 4.62 19.33 5.84
C LEU A 222 4.60 20.81 5.43
N GLU A 223 4.78 21.12 4.14
CA GLU A 223 4.57 22.47 3.58
C GLU A 223 3.08 22.86 3.52
N GLY A 224 2.19 21.87 3.48
CA GLY A 224 0.75 22.10 3.46
C GLY A 224 0.20 22.51 4.84
N PRO A 225 -1.07 22.98 4.91
CA PRO A 225 -1.72 23.34 6.16
C PRO A 225 -2.14 22.13 7.02
N GLU A 226 -1.75 20.92 6.63
CA GLU A 226 -2.17 19.67 7.29
C GLU A 226 -1.48 19.48 8.65
N ASP A 227 -2.25 19.02 9.65
CA ASP A 227 -1.70 18.67 10.95
C ASP A 227 -0.86 17.38 10.90
N ASP A 228 0.04 17.19 11.87
CA ASP A 228 0.93 16.03 11.97
C ASP A 228 0.17 14.68 11.94
N GLY A 229 -1.03 14.64 12.52
CA GLY A 229 -1.92 13.48 12.53
C GLY A 229 -2.37 13.08 11.14
N LEU A 230 -2.84 14.04 10.34
CA LEU A 230 -3.24 13.79 8.96
C LEU A 230 -2.06 13.41 8.08
N VAL A 231 -0.92 14.08 8.22
CA VAL A 231 0.31 13.75 7.49
C VAL A 231 0.76 12.32 7.79
N CYS A 232 0.78 11.93 9.07
CA CYS A 232 1.12 10.56 9.49
C CYS A 232 0.19 9.53 8.84
N LYS A 233 -1.13 9.74 8.87
CA LYS A 233 -2.11 8.85 8.22
C LYS A 233 -1.85 8.68 6.73
N ARG A 234 -1.56 9.78 6.02
CA ARG A 234 -1.25 9.74 4.58
C ARG A 234 -0.01 8.91 4.30
N ILE A 235 1.07 9.11 5.06
CA ILE A 235 2.31 8.33 4.91
C ILE A 235 2.06 6.83 5.15
N VAL A 236 1.33 6.46 6.21
CA VAL A 236 0.97 5.05 6.47
C VAL A 236 0.13 4.47 5.32
N ALA A 237 -0.83 5.24 4.80
CA ALA A 237 -1.64 4.84 3.65
C ALA A 237 -0.79 4.62 2.37
N PHE A 238 0.22 5.46 2.11
CA PHE A 238 1.11 5.25 0.96
C PHE A 238 2.08 4.09 1.15
N LEU A 239 2.58 3.84 2.36
CA LEU A 239 3.35 2.64 2.67
C LEU A 239 2.51 1.37 2.39
N LEU A 240 1.25 1.36 2.82
CA LEU A 240 0.31 0.28 2.50
C LEU A 240 0.13 0.08 1.00
N GLY A 241 -0.08 1.16 0.25
CA GLY A 241 -0.30 1.13 -1.21
C GLY A 241 0.93 0.70 -2.01
N SER A 242 2.14 1.08 -1.56
CA SER A 242 3.41 0.81 -2.25
C SER A 242 3.98 -0.59 -1.98
N TYR A 243 3.55 -1.27 -0.91
CA TYR A 243 4.17 -2.54 -0.52
C TYR A 243 3.73 -3.74 -1.35
N ASN A 244 2.43 -4.10 -1.29
CA ASN A 244 1.95 -5.35 -1.91
C ASN A 244 1.93 -5.27 -3.43
N SER A 245 1.52 -4.12 -3.99
CA SER A 245 1.40 -3.92 -5.44
C SER A 245 2.77 -4.04 -6.15
N VAL A 246 3.78 -3.32 -5.64
CA VAL A 246 5.14 -3.31 -6.21
C VAL A 246 5.80 -4.68 -6.04
N SER A 247 5.72 -5.29 -4.86
CA SER A 247 6.36 -6.60 -4.63
C SER A 247 5.75 -7.71 -5.49
N VAL A 248 4.43 -7.69 -5.70
CA VAL A 248 3.73 -8.60 -6.62
C VAL A 248 4.18 -8.35 -8.06
N ALA A 249 4.22 -7.08 -8.50
CA ALA A 249 4.66 -6.73 -9.85
C ALA A 249 6.09 -7.21 -10.13
N ILE A 250 7.05 -6.92 -9.23
CA ILE A 250 8.44 -7.40 -9.36
C ILE A 250 8.48 -8.93 -9.47
N THR A 251 7.76 -9.61 -8.58
CA THR A 251 7.76 -11.09 -8.53
C THR A 251 7.23 -11.69 -9.82
N PHE A 252 6.10 -11.18 -10.32
CA PHE A 252 5.54 -11.69 -11.56
C PHE A 252 6.40 -11.31 -12.76
N THR A 253 6.98 -10.11 -12.83
CA THR A 253 7.90 -9.73 -13.90
C THR A 253 9.07 -10.70 -13.98
N ILE A 254 9.74 -10.98 -12.86
CA ILE A 254 10.86 -11.93 -12.81
C ILE A 254 10.40 -13.35 -13.20
N SER A 255 9.26 -13.80 -12.67
CA SER A 255 8.69 -15.11 -12.98
C SER A 255 8.39 -15.27 -14.48
N HIS A 256 7.76 -14.27 -15.11
CA HIS A 256 7.45 -14.30 -16.54
C HIS A 256 8.72 -14.25 -17.39
N ILE A 257 9.68 -13.36 -17.08
CA ILE A 257 10.95 -13.29 -17.81
C ILE A 257 11.69 -14.64 -17.74
N ALA A 258 11.68 -15.31 -16.59
CA ALA A 258 12.30 -16.62 -16.43
C ALA A 258 11.57 -17.74 -17.21
N GLN A 259 10.24 -17.67 -17.34
CA GLN A 259 9.44 -18.65 -18.07
C GLN A 259 9.44 -18.43 -19.58
N TYR A 260 9.77 -17.23 -20.05
CA TYR A 260 9.74 -16.85 -21.46
C TYR A 260 11.12 -16.33 -21.93
N PRO A 261 12.07 -17.21 -22.28
CA PRO A 261 13.45 -16.82 -22.65
C PRO A 261 13.54 -15.80 -23.79
N HIS A 262 12.64 -15.88 -24.79
CA HIS A 262 12.57 -14.92 -25.88
C HIS A 262 12.25 -13.49 -25.41
N VAL A 263 11.54 -13.33 -24.29
CA VAL A 263 11.30 -12.02 -23.66
C VAL A 263 12.58 -11.54 -22.98
N TYR A 264 13.26 -12.41 -22.24
CA TYR A 264 14.55 -12.10 -21.61
C TYR A 264 15.57 -11.59 -22.64
N GLU A 265 15.74 -12.30 -23.75
CA GLU A 265 16.68 -11.90 -24.81
C GLU A 265 16.39 -10.50 -25.37
N ARG A 266 15.11 -10.18 -25.62
CA ARG A 266 14.71 -8.85 -26.11
C ARG A 266 14.95 -7.76 -25.09
N VAL A 267 14.66 -8.01 -23.81
CA VAL A 267 14.95 -7.07 -22.73
C VAL A 267 16.46 -6.82 -22.65
N PHE A 268 17.27 -7.88 -22.70
CA PHE A 268 18.73 -7.78 -22.64
C PHE A 268 19.31 -7.02 -23.84
N GLN A 269 18.80 -7.25 -25.04
CA GLN A 269 19.19 -6.48 -26.23
C GLN A 269 18.88 -4.99 -26.08
N GLY A 270 17.68 -4.64 -25.57
CA GLY A 270 17.27 -3.26 -25.34
C GLY A 270 18.06 -2.51 -24.27
N MET A 271 18.76 -3.22 -23.37
CA MET A 271 19.64 -2.62 -22.37
C MET A 271 21.06 -2.32 -22.89
N ASN A 272 21.43 -2.87 -24.05
CA ASN A 272 22.75 -2.70 -24.68
C ASN A 272 22.72 -1.67 -25.83
N ILE A 273 21.67 -0.84 -25.91
CA ILE A 273 21.50 0.28 -26.84
C ILE A 273 21.69 1.58 -26.06
#